data_AF-A0A356UAA8-F1
#
_entry.id   AF-A0A356UAA8-F1
#
_cell.length_a   1.000
_cell.length_b   1.000
_cell.length_c   1.000
_cell.angle_alpha   90.00
_cell.angle_beta   90.00
_cell.angle_gamma   90.00
#
_symmetry.space_group_name_H-M   'P 1'
#
loop_
_entity.id
_entity.type
_entity.pdbx_description
1 polymer ?
#
loop_
_entity_poly.entity_id
_entity_poly.type
_entity_poly.pdbx_seq_one_letter_code
_entity_poly.pdbx_strand_id
1 'polypeptide(L)'
;DCMTCDKLGDCKLADYCYKYGIKESPFEGEKHAYAIDDSNPFIIRDLNKCILCGACVRACEELTGADNLSYLHRGWNRKATTAGDVDYIDSDSCVFCGQCVAVCPTGALQEKTMVGHGRRWEIDRVKTTCPFCGTGCNFDLAVKDGRVIGVLSNPDSPVNQRRLCIKGRFGWD
;
A
#
# COMPACT_ATOMS: atom_id res chain seq x y z
N ASP A 1 1.33 16.98 1.35
CA ASP A 1 1.45 16.38 0.00
C ASP A 1 0.17 15.73 -0.53
N CYS A 2 -1.02 16.11 -0.06
CA CYS A 2 -2.26 15.47 -0.55
C CYS A 2 -2.46 15.71 -2.05
N MET A 3 -2.20 16.93 -2.53
CA MET A 3 -2.40 17.31 -3.93
C MET A 3 -1.51 16.55 -4.91
N THR A 4 -0.44 15.89 -4.47
CA THR A 4 0.47 15.11 -5.33
C THR A 4 0.44 13.61 -5.03
N CYS A 5 -0.32 13.18 -4.03
CA CYS A 5 -0.40 11.78 -3.63
C CYS A 5 -1.42 10.99 -4.48
N ASP A 6 -1.01 9.87 -5.07
CA ASP A 6 -1.91 9.01 -5.88
C ASP A 6 -2.96 8.28 -5.05
N LYS A 7 -2.72 8.11 -3.74
CA LYS A 7 -3.70 7.53 -2.81
C LYS A 7 -4.91 8.47 -2.58
N LEU A 8 -4.80 9.77 -2.92
CA LEU A 8 -5.91 10.71 -2.74
C LEU A 8 -7.16 10.23 -3.50
N GLY A 9 -8.30 10.19 -2.82
CA GLY A 9 -9.55 9.57 -3.29
C GLY A 9 -9.82 8.16 -2.74
N ASP A 10 -8.80 7.48 -2.20
CA ASP A 10 -8.92 6.19 -1.46
C ASP A 10 -8.06 6.24 -0.18
N CYS A 11 -7.76 7.45 0.30
CA CYS A 11 -6.95 7.70 1.48
C CYS A 11 -7.85 7.95 2.68
N LYS A 12 -7.88 7.00 3.63
CA LYS A 12 -8.75 7.10 4.81
C LYS A 12 -8.42 8.28 5.70
N LEU A 13 -7.15 8.68 5.77
CA LEU A 13 -6.77 9.87 6.52
C LEU A 13 -7.43 11.13 5.93
N ALA A 14 -7.38 11.29 4.61
CA ALA A 14 -8.01 12.42 3.94
C ALA A 14 -9.54 12.38 4.10
N ASP A 15 -10.16 11.20 3.94
CA ASP A 15 -11.60 11.02 4.14
C ASP A 15 -12.04 11.42 5.56
N TYR A 16 -11.28 11.01 6.57
CA TYR A 16 -11.60 11.34 7.96
C TYR A 16 -11.35 12.82 8.28
N CYS A 17 -10.26 13.42 7.78
CA CYS A 17 -10.07 14.86 7.92
C CYS A 17 -11.26 15.63 7.35
N TYR A 18 -11.73 15.26 6.15
CA TYR A 18 -12.91 15.87 5.55
C TYR A 18 -14.17 15.64 6.39
N LYS A 19 -14.44 14.37 6.75
CA LYS A 19 -15.63 13.97 7.51
C LYS A 19 -15.75 14.70 8.85
N TYR A 20 -14.63 14.90 9.55
CA TYR A 20 -14.59 15.54 10.87
C TYR A 20 -14.26 17.03 10.81
N GLY A 21 -14.16 17.64 9.62
CA GLY A 21 -13.91 19.07 9.45
C GLY A 21 -12.50 19.53 9.87
N ILE A 22 -11.52 18.63 9.88
CA ILE A 22 -10.12 18.95 10.20
C ILE A 22 -9.47 19.62 8.99
N LYS A 23 -9.13 20.90 9.13
CA LYS A 23 -8.50 21.70 8.07
C LYS A 23 -6.98 21.76 8.19
N GLU A 24 -6.48 21.81 9.42
CA GLU A 24 -5.06 21.95 9.73
C GLU A 24 -4.73 21.26 11.06
N SER A 25 -3.44 20.98 11.26
CA SER A 25 -2.94 20.51 12.55
C SER A 25 -2.72 21.72 13.45
N PRO A 26 -3.25 21.74 14.69
CA PRO A 26 -2.90 22.77 15.66
C PRO A 26 -1.48 22.60 16.21
N PHE A 27 -0.85 21.46 15.94
CA PHE A 27 0.51 21.16 16.33
C PHE A 27 1.48 21.58 15.23
N GLU A 28 2.32 22.54 15.55
CA GLU A 28 3.53 22.88 14.82
C GLU A 28 4.73 22.20 15.49
N GLY A 29 5.62 21.61 14.71
CA GLY A 29 6.75 20.87 15.25
C GLY A 29 7.63 20.26 14.16
N GLU A 30 8.70 19.61 14.60
CA GLU A 30 9.56 18.84 13.70
C GLU A 30 8.73 17.78 12.97
N LYS A 31 9.16 17.46 11.75
CA LYS A 31 8.62 16.37 10.96
C LYS A 31 9.76 15.44 10.61
N HIS A 32 9.46 14.16 10.48
CA HIS A 32 10.42 13.24 9.91
C HIS A 32 10.74 13.62 8.46
N ALA A 33 11.99 13.35 8.07
CA ALA A 33 12.48 13.48 6.70
C ALA A 33 13.21 12.19 6.33
N TYR A 34 12.45 11.09 6.29
CA TYR A 34 12.98 9.78 5.90
C TYR A 34 13.21 9.73 4.39
N ALA A 35 14.25 9.00 3.98
CA ALA A 35 14.43 8.63 2.58
C ALA A 35 13.24 7.78 2.10
N ILE A 36 12.87 7.97 0.83
CA ILE A 36 11.89 7.12 0.16
C ILE A 36 12.59 5.84 -0.26
N ASP A 37 12.06 4.71 0.19
CA ASP A 37 12.55 3.39 -0.21
C ASP A 37 11.83 2.97 -1.49
N ASP A 38 12.57 3.08 -2.60
CA ASP A 38 12.18 2.66 -3.95
C ASP A 38 12.95 1.41 -4.41
N SER A 39 13.61 0.71 -3.50
CA SER A 39 14.50 -0.42 -3.83
C SER A 39 13.75 -1.65 -4.35
N ASN A 40 12.50 -1.83 -3.91
CA ASN A 40 11.65 -2.94 -4.32
C ASN A 40 11.18 -2.78 -5.78
N PRO A 41 11.12 -3.84 -6.60
CA PRO A 41 10.70 -3.72 -8.01
C PRO A 41 9.21 -3.34 -8.21
N PHE A 42 8.34 -3.52 -7.22
CA PHE A 42 6.90 -3.35 -7.36
C PHE A 42 6.29 -2.32 -6.40
N ILE A 43 6.96 -2.02 -5.28
CA ILE A 43 6.40 -1.23 -4.17
C ILE A 43 7.27 -0.01 -3.91
N ILE A 44 6.64 1.16 -3.75
CA ILE A 44 7.28 2.37 -3.20
C ILE A 44 6.87 2.51 -1.74
N ARG A 45 7.83 2.78 -0.86
CA ARG A 45 7.60 3.06 0.56
C ARG A 45 8.07 4.46 0.93
N ASP A 46 7.10 5.29 1.32
CA ASP A 46 7.33 6.64 1.82
C ASP A 46 6.78 6.77 3.25
N LEU A 47 7.67 6.60 4.22
CA LEU A 47 7.28 6.61 5.63
C LEU A 47 6.95 8.00 6.17
N ASN A 48 7.24 9.08 5.43
CA ASN A 48 6.79 10.42 5.81
C ASN A 48 5.26 10.55 5.73
N LYS A 49 4.59 9.64 4.99
CA LYS A 49 3.12 9.53 4.89
C LYS A 49 2.53 8.48 5.83
N CYS A 50 3.35 7.80 6.63
CA CYS A 50 2.91 6.74 7.53
C CYS A 50 2.34 7.33 8.82
N ILE A 51 1.20 6.79 9.26
CA ILE A 51 0.53 7.18 10.52
C ILE A 51 0.71 6.14 11.64
N LEU A 52 1.65 5.19 11.47
CA LEU A 52 1.95 4.13 12.45
C LEU A 52 0.70 3.35 12.92
N CYS A 53 -0.24 3.06 12.01
CA CYS A 53 -1.48 2.35 12.33
C CYS A 53 -1.31 0.82 12.50
N GLY A 54 -0.19 0.26 12.04
CA GLY A 54 0.11 -1.18 12.19
C GLY A 54 -0.64 -2.12 11.25
N ALA A 55 -1.42 -1.58 10.31
CA ALA A 55 -2.13 -2.40 9.33
C ALA A 55 -1.16 -3.23 8.47
N CYS A 56 -0.06 -2.63 8.01
CA CYS A 56 0.96 -3.32 7.20
C CYS A 56 1.74 -4.38 7.98
N VAL A 57 2.08 -4.09 9.24
CA VAL A 57 2.76 -5.02 10.16
C VAL A 57 1.91 -6.27 10.34
N ARG A 58 0.66 -6.11 10.80
CA ARG A 58 -0.27 -7.23 10.95
C ARG A 58 -0.55 -7.96 9.66
N ALA A 59 -0.68 -7.26 8.53
CA ALA A 59 -0.89 -7.94 7.25
C ALA A 59 0.32 -8.78 6.80
N CYS A 60 1.54 -8.35 7.13
CA CYS A 60 2.75 -9.09 6.82
C CYS A 60 2.87 -10.36 7.68
N GLU A 61 2.58 -10.22 8.98
CA GLU A 61 2.59 -11.32 9.96
C GLU A 61 1.40 -12.28 9.76
N GLU A 62 0.16 -11.79 9.88
CA GLU A 62 -1.04 -12.64 9.98
C GLU A 62 -1.56 -13.14 8.62
N LEU A 63 -1.40 -12.37 7.53
CA LEU A 63 -1.93 -12.76 6.22
C LEU A 63 -0.91 -13.48 5.35
N THR A 64 0.35 -13.03 5.40
CA THR A 64 1.43 -13.60 4.58
C THR A 64 2.28 -14.59 5.39
N GLY A 65 2.42 -14.42 6.70
CA GLY A 65 3.33 -15.22 7.51
C GLY A 65 4.81 -14.91 7.27
N ALA A 66 5.11 -13.76 6.66
CA ALA A 66 6.49 -13.38 6.33
C ALA A 66 7.20 -12.67 7.50
N ASP A 67 6.44 -12.04 8.39
CA ASP A 67 6.94 -11.29 9.56
C ASP A 67 8.08 -10.32 9.21
N ASN A 68 8.03 -9.74 8.02
CA ASN A 68 9.08 -8.86 7.55
C ASN A 68 8.97 -7.45 8.16
N LEU A 69 7.74 -6.98 8.35
CA LEU A 69 7.46 -5.64 8.86
C LEU A 69 7.15 -5.67 10.34
N SER A 70 7.87 -4.87 11.13
CA SER A 70 7.60 -4.67 12.54
C SER A 70 7.79 -3.21 12.95
N TYR A 71 7.59 -2.91 14.23
CA TYR A 71 7.96 -1.63 14.79
C TYR A 71 9.38 -1.68 15.36
N LEU A 72 10.25 -0.83 14.83
CA LEU A 72 11.56 -0.58 15.41
C LEU A 72 11.60 0.81 16.06
N HIS A 73 12.63 1.00 16.89
CA HIS A 73 12.87 2.21 17.66
C HIS A 73 11.73 2.53 18.64
N ARG A 74 11.74 3.74 19.22
CA ARG A 74 10.77 4.15 20.25
C ARG A 74 10.49 5.66 20.21
N GLY A 75 9.36 6.06 20.78
CA GLY A 75 8.96 7.47 20.88
C GLY A 75 8.84 8.12 19.51
N TRP A 76 9.39 9.33 19.37
CA TRP A 76 9.45 10.07 18.11
C TRP A 76 10.04 9.24 16.97
N ASN A 77 11.11 8.49 17.23
CA ASN A 77 11.82 7.74 16.19
C ASN A 77 11.15 6.40 15.81
N ARG A 78 9.99 6.06 16.40
CA ARG A 78 9.31 4.78 16.15
C ARG A 78 8.95 4.66 14.66
N LYS A 79 9.32 3.55 14.03
CA LYS A 79 9.17 3.32 12.60
C LYS A 79 8.53 1.97 12.31
N ALA A 80 7.53 1.92 11.43
CA ALA A 80 7.04 0.67 10.86
C ALA A 80 7.97 0.28 9.70
N THR A 81 8.90 -0.63 9.94
CA THR A 81 10.02 -0.92 9.03
C THR A 81 10.39 -2.39 9.04
N THR A 82 11.34 -2.77 8.20
CA THR A 82 11.86 -4.15 8.11
C THR A 82 12.73 -4.49 9.31
N ALA A 83 13.00 -5.78 9.53
CA ALA A 83 14.02 -6.19 10.48
C ALA A 83 15.38 -5.54 10.14
N GLY A 84 16.04 -4.94 11.14
CA GLY A 84 17.29 -4.21 10.94
C GLY A 84 17.13 -2.79 10.36
N ASP A 85 15.91 -2.32 10.10
CA ASP A 85 15.61 -1.02 9.49
C ASP A 85 16.32 -0.80 8.13
N VAL A 86 16.32 -1.84 7.30
CA VAL A 86 16.89 -1.85 5.95
C VAL A 86 15.83 -1.58 4.88
N ASP A 87 16.26 -1.35 3.65
CA ASP A 87 15.36 -1.22 2.51
C ASP A 87 14.73 -2.58 2.14
N TYR A 88 13.60 -2.55 1.44
CA TYR A 88 12.88 -3.79 1.12
C TYR A 88 13.69 -4.77 0.27
N ILE A 89 14.61 -4.31 -0.58
CA ILE A 89 15.44 -5.19 -1.40
C ILE A 89 16.47 -5.97 -0.56
N ASP A 90 16.94 -5.37 0.53
CA ASP A 90 17.98 -5.92 1.42
C ASP A 90 17.38 -6.77 2.55
N SER A 91 16.07 -7.00 2.48
CA SER A 91 15.29 -7.65 3.52
C SER A 91 14.98 -9.10 3.12
N ASP A 92 15.60 -10.05 3.82
CA ASP A 92 15.53 -11.48 3.50
C ASP A 92 14.10 -12.07 3.58
N SER A 93 13.27 -11.57 4.49
CA SER A 93 11.92 -12.09 4.72
C SER A 93 10.87 -11.52 3.76
N CYS A 94 11.19 -10.50 2.95
CA CYS A 94 10.22 -9.86 2.08
C CYS A 94 9.95 -10.69 0.81
N VAL A 95 8.76 -11.28 0.70
CA VAL A 95 8.35 -12.06 -0.49
C VAL A 95 7.64 -11.23 -1.56
N PHE A 96 7.67 -9.90 -1.44
CA PHE A 96 7.11 -8.94 -2.41
C PHE A 96 5.62 -9.17 -2.77
N CYS A 97 4.81 -9.66 -1.82
CA CYS A 97 3.40 -9.99 -2.05
C CYS A 97 2.45 -8.77 -2.11
N GLY A 98 2.92 -7.58 -1.70
CA GLY A 98 2.13 -6.35 -1.69
C GLY A 98 0.93 -6.33 -0.75
N GLN A 99 0.83 -7.24 0.24
CA GLN A 99 -0.27 -7.18 1.21
C GLN A 99 -0.25 -5.90 2.04
N CYS A 100 0.95 -5.38 2.33
CA CYS A 100 1.14 -4.11 3.01
C CYS A 100 0.55 -2.92 2.23
N VAL A 101 0.65 -2.92 0.89
CA VAL A 101 0.06 -1.90 0.00
C VAL A 101 -1.47 -1.96 0.04
N ALA A 102 -2.02 -3.18 0.00
CA ALA A 102 -3.48 -3.39 -0.01
C ALA A 102 -4.19 -2.88 1.24
N VAL A 103 -3.51 -2.91 2.39
CA VAL A 103 -4.08 -2.50 3.68
C VAL A 103 -3.68 -1.09 4.11
N CYS A 104 -2.70 -0.46 3.44
CA CYS A 104 -2.22 0.86 3.83
C CYS A 104 -3.34 1.90 3.64
N PRO A 105 -3.74 2.62 4.72
CA PRO A 105 -4.81 3.61 4.65
C PRO A 105 -4.36 4.97 4.08
N THR A 106 -3.05 5.18 3.94
CA THR A 106 -2.43 6.41 3.43
C THR A 106 -1.55 6.12 2.21
N GLY A 107 -0.89 7.14 1.68
CA GLY A 107 0.06 6.99 0.57
C GLY A 107 1.46 6.51 0.98
N ALA A 108 1.60 5.90 2.16
CA ALA A 108 2.90 5.44 2.65
C ALA A 108 3.43 4.20 1.92
N LEU A 109 2.54 3.37 1.39
CA LEU A 109 2.87 2.18 0.62
C LEU A 109 2.03 2.19 -0.65
N GLN A 110 2.69 2.20 -1.80
CA GLN A 110 2.07 2.33 -3.11
C GLN A 110 2.65 1.32 -4.09
N GLU A 111 1.85 0.94 -5.08
CA GLU A 111 2.30 0.11 -6.20
C GLU A 111 2.93 1.01 -7.27
N LYS A 112 4.15 0.68 -7.70
CA LYS A 112 4.95 1.50 -8.63
C LYS A 112 4.23 1.78 -9.93
N THR A 113 3.64 0.76 -10.51
CA THR A 113 2.96 0.83 -11.81
C THR A 113 1.73 1.74 -11.79
N MET A 114 1.17 2.04 -10.61
CA MET A 114 0.02 2.94 -10.48
C MET A 114 0.41 4.39 -10.23
N VAL A 115 1.62 4.64 -9.73
CA VAL A 115 2.08 5.99 -9.33
C VAL A 115 2.17 6.88 -10.57
N GLY A 116 1.52 8.04 -10.53
CA GLY A 116 1.52 9.01 -11.64
C GLY A 116 0.64 8.63 -12.85
N HIS A 117 0.00 7.46 -12.85
CA HIS A 117 -0.83 7.02 -13.98
C HIS A 117 -2.27 7.54 -13.92
N GLY A 118 -2.75 8.04 -12.77
CA GLY A 118 -4.06 8.69 -12.67
C GLY A 118 -4.52 8.87 -11.23
N ARG A 119 -5.50 9.77 -11.04
CA ARG A 119 -6.14 9.93 -9.73
C ARG A 119 -7.09 8.79 -9.45
N ARG A 120 -7.31 8.54 -8.18
CA ARG A 120 -8.08 7.37 -7.76
C ARG A 120 -9.54 7.35 -8.20
N TRP A 121 -10.12 8.52 -8.45
CA TRP A 121 -11.46 8.69 -9.02
C TRP A 121 -11.50 8.67 -10.56
N GLU A 122 -10.34 8.67 -11.24
CA GLU A 122 -10.22 8.53 -12.70
C GLU A 122 -10.02 7.07 -13.13
N ILE A 123 -9.87 6.16 -12.15
CA ILE A 123 -9.55 4.75 -12.39
C ILE A 123 -10.83 3.93 -12.35
N ASP A 124 -11.13 3.27 -13.46
CA ASP A 124 -12.18 2.27 -13.54
C ASP A 124 -11.74 0.97 -12.85
N ARG A 125 -12.66 0.39 -12.07
CA ARG A 125 -12.44 -0.88 -11.38
C ARG A 125 -13.21 -1.98 -12.08
N VAL A 126 -12.49 -2.86 -12.77
CA VAL A 126 -13.09 -3.99 -13.48
C VAL A 126 -12.82 -5.27 -12.72
N LYS A 127 -13.85 -5.80 -12.05
CA LYS A 127 -13.76 -7.08 -11.31
C LYS A 127 -13.45 -8.22 -12.29
N THR A 128 -12.46 -9.03 -11.94
CA THR A 128 -12.06 -10.20 -12.73
C THR A 128 -11.57 -11.35 -11.85
N THR A 129 -11.21 -12.46 -12.49
CA THR A 129 -10.64 -13.66 -11.86
C THR A 129 -9.21 -13.86 -12.34
N CYS A 130 -8.30 -14.10 -11.41
CA CYS A 130 -6.90 -14.40 -11.64
C CYS A 130 -6.73 -15.72 -12.41
N PRO A 131 -6.07 -15.73 -13.59
CA PRO A 131 -5.85 -16.95 -14.36
C PRO A 131 -4.56 -17.70 -13.99
N PHE A 132 -3.74 -17.17 -13.08
CA PHE A 132 -2.38 -17.69 -12.83
C PHE A 132 -2.30 -19.09 -12.22
N CYS A 133 -3.29 -19.50 -11.45
CA CYS A 133 -3.35 -20.82 -10.82
C CYS A 133 -4.80 -21.23 -10.58
N GLY A 134 -5.02 -22.48 -10.18
CA GLY A 134 -6.35 -23.04 -9.93
C GLY A 134 -7.12 -22.44 -8.75
N THR A 135 -6.51 -21.55 -7.95
CA THR A 135 -7.22 -20.90 -6.83
C THR A 135 -8.32 -19.96 -7.33
N GLY A 136 -8.12 -19.28 -8.47
CA GLY A 136 -9.13 -18.38 -9.03
C GLY A 136 -9.44 -17.16 -8.15
N CYS A 137 -8.41 -16.52 -7.57
CA CYS A 137 -8.58 -15.30 -6.78
C CYS A 137 -9.31 -14.20 -7.57
N ASN A 138 -10.28 -13.51 -6.97
CA ASN A 138 -10.89 -12.31 -7.55
C ASN A 138 -10.20 -11.03 -7.07
N PHE A 139 -10.11 -10.07 -7.98
CA PHE A 139 -9.56 -8.73 -7.76
C PHE A 139 -10.16 -7.76 -8.77
N ASP A 140 -9.89 -6.47 -8.60
CA ASP A 140 -10.29 -5.46 -9.56
C ASP A 140 -9.07 -5.03 -10.38
N LEU A 141 -9.15 -5.11 -11.71
CA LEU A 141 -8.20 -4.44 -12.58
C LEU A 141 -8.40 -2.93 -12.45
N ALA A 142 -7.32 -2.20 -12.21
CA ALA A 142 -7.31 -0.75 -12.34
C ALA A 142 -7.13 -0.41 -13.82
N VAL A 143 -8.15 0.16 -14.44
CA VAL A 143 -8.15 0.52 -15.85
C VAL A 143 -8.25 2.03 -15.99
N LYS A 144 -7.43 2.60 -16.87
CA LYS A 144 -7.51 4.00 -17.27
C LYS A 144 -7.25 4.12 -18.77
N ASP A 145 -8.09 4.89 -19.46
CA ASP A 145 -7.96 5.13 -20.91
C ASP A 145 -7.86 3.82 -21.73
N GLY A 146 -8.63 2.81 -21.32
CA GLY A 146 -8.64 1.48 -21.96
C GLY A 146 -7.41 0.62 -21.70
N ARG A 147 -6.51 1.02 -20.80
CA ARG A 147 -5.30 0.26 -20.43
C ARG A 147 -5.33 -0.16 -18.97
N VAL A 148 -4.88 -1.38 -18.69
CA VAL A 148 -4.62 -1.82 -17.32
C VAL A 148 -3.39 -1.06 -16.82
N ILE A 149 -3.48 -0.50 -15.62
CA ILE A 149 -2.39 0.23 -14.95
C ILE A 149 -2.01 -0.39 -13.60
N GLY A 150 -2.71 -1.44 -13.16
CA GLY A 150 -2.46 -2.08 -11.87
C GLY A 150 -3.57 -3.04 -11.45
N VAL A 151 -3.39 -3.68 -10.30
CA VAL A 151 -4.39 -4.56 -9.68
C VAL A 151 -4.74 -4.08 -8.28
N LEU A 152 -6.04 -3.96 -8.02
CA LEU A 152 -6.59 -3.58 -6.72
C LEU A 152 -7.18 -4.80 -6.02
N SER A 153 -6.80 -4.97 -4.76
CA SER A 153 -7.42 -5.96 -3.88
C SER A 153 -8.92 -5.68 -3.73
N ASN A 154 -9.74 -6.71 -3.89
CA ASN A 154 -11.18 -6.63 -3.67
C ASN A 154 -11.56 -7.28 -2.32
N PRO A 155 -11.87 -6.50 -1.27
CA PRO A 155 -12.21 -7.03 0.05
C PRO A 155 -13.40 -7.99 0.06
N ASP A 156 -14.33 -7.80 -0.88
CA ASP A 156 -15.57 -8.55 -1.00
C ASP A 156 -15.41 -9.78 -1.89
N SER A 157 -14.17 -10.11 -2.30
CA SER A 157 -13.88 -11.34 -3.03
C SER A 157 -14.21 -12.58 -2.18
N PRO A 158 -15.03 -13.52 -2.68
CA PRO A 158 -15.42 -14.71 -1.93
C PRO A 158 -14.27 -15.71 -1.75
N VAL A 159 -13.27 -15.70 -2.65
CA VAL A 159 -12.18 -16.69 -2.65
C VAL A 159 -11.01 -16.25 -1.77
N ASN A 160 -10.56 -15.01 -1.96
CA ASN A 160 -9.31 -14.51 -1.40
C ASN A 160 -9.47 -13.23 -0.59
N GLN A 161 -10.68 -12.65 -0.56
CA GLN A 161 -10.90 -11.31 0.00
C GLN A 161 -9.83 -10.34 -0.54
N ARG A 162 -9.12 -9.61 0.33
CA ARG A 162 -8.05 -8.69 -0.08
C ARG A 162 -6.75 -9.37 -0.52
N ARG A 163 -6.59 -10.68 -0.30
CA ARG A 163 -5.30 -11.38 -0.39
C ARG A 163 -4.93 -11.69 -1.83
N LEU A 164 -3.70 -11.40 -2.22
CA LEU A 164 -3.18 -11.75 -3.55
C LEU A 164 -1.71 -12.19 -3.42
N CYS A 165 -1.30 -13.17 -4.19
CA CYS A 165 0.13 -13.46 -4.33
C CYS A 165 0.80 -12.42 -5.24
N ILE A 166 2.13 -12.44 -5.30
CA ILE A 166 2.91 -11.57 -6.17
C ILE A 166 2.44 -11.62 -7.64
N LYS A 167 2.14 -12.82 -8.17
CA LYS A 167 1.67 -13.01 -9.54
C LYS A 167 0.30 -12.38 -9.78
N GLY A 168 -0.65 -12.61 -8.88
CA GLY A 168 -1.99 -12.06 -9.01
C GLY A 168 -2.05 -10.54 -8.83
N ARG A 169 -1.10 -9.95 -8.12
CA ARG A 169 -1.03 -8.50 -7.92
C ARG A 169 -0.25 -7.79 -9.02
N PHE A 170 0.90 -8.31 -9.42
CA PHE A 170 1.83 -7.59 -10.28
C PHE A 170 2.03 -8.22 -11.66
N GLY A 171 1.57 -9.45 -11.90
CA GLY A 171 1.73 -10.15 -13.19
C GLY A 171 0.62 -9.85 -14.20
N TRP A 172 0.19 -8.60 -14.33
CA TRP A 172 -0.87 -8.25 -15.28
C TRP A 172 -0.32 -7.75 -16.63
N ASP A 173 1.00 -7.57 -16.74
CA ASP A 173 1.75 -7.14 -17.92
C ASP A 173 2.44 -8.29 -18.68
#